data_AF-A0A089HGL1-F1
#
_entry.id   AF-A0A089HGL1-F1
#
_cell.length_a   1.000
_cell.length_b   1.000
_cell.length_c   1.000
_cell.angle_alpha   90.00
_cell.angle_beta   90.00
_cell.angle_gamma   90.00
#
_symmetry.space_group_name_H-M   'P 1'
#
loop_
_entity.id
_entity.type
_entity.pdbx_description
1 polymer ?
#
loop_
_entity_poly.entity_id
_entity_poly.type
_entity_poly.pdbx_seq_one_letter_code
_entity_poly.pdbx_strand_id
1 'polypeptide(L)'
;MVPLRIVSEELGAKVSWNQADKRITVKKDERVLRLYIDKTKAFVNGDSYLLETAPLLVKGSTLIPVRFVTENLGLKVIWDKSTRSVSLINTGEVAVSGNLPDKTSSPVPAGAAQAPGLSSSAAASTSPSSPKPTPSPSAGMFSSQPSETTKPGISSSPSASPADDGTNGNLPVVNRIERSEDGLKIAAEGGSIKPEVSGLSDPERLVIDVPGATLGLMMNGENMVQNGEIPVNDSYINQIRYTLFQGNSSGVRIIVDLKQKIQYNLLESQESGEWTLQLGPMYTDTKQYQVVLDAGHGGTDPGNTSVGGRYEKEFNLAIVLKLAKVLEEDPNISVFLTRQDDTAVKRADRATFANNLKADIFISIHGNSYRKQSASGTETHYTRDDSKELADVLHRHIVPATGFIDRKVRKSNFQVTRETVMPAVLCEIGFMSNPQEERTMWDEQFQLRVAEAIAAGIKEYLQVP
;
A
#
# COMPACT_ATOMS: atom_id res chain seq x y z
N MET A 1 -6.26 21.71 -4.27
CA MET A 1 -4.87 21.77 -3.77
C MET A 1 -4.16 20.49 -4.17
N VAL A 2 -2.85 20.50 -4.39
CA VAL A 2 -2.04 19.29 -4.66
C VAL A 2 -0.76 19.29 -3.81
N PRO A 3 -0.16 18.12 -3.52
CA PRO A 3 1.16 18.05 -2.92
C PRO A 3 2.22 18.75 -3.79
N LEU A 4 3.07 19.55 -3.16
CA LEU A 4 4.18 20.27 -3.79
C LEU A 4 5.15 19.33 -4.53
N ARG A 5 5.25 18.07 -4.08
CA ARG A 5 6.02 16.99 -4.71
C ARG A 5 5.67 16.81 -6.21
N ILE A 6 4.38 16.77 -6.55
CA ILE A 6 3.89 16.56 -7.92
C ILE A 6 4.45 17.61 -8.89
N VAL A 7 4.61 18.86 -8.43
CA VAL A 7 5.19 19.94 -9.25
C VAL A 7 6.70 19.79 -9.42
N SER A 8 7.40 19.13 -8.50
CA SER A 8 8.84 18.89 -8.60
C SER A 8 9.20 17.68 -9.45
N GLU A 9 8.39 16.61 -9.35
CA GLU A 9 8.66 15.32 -9.99
C GLU A 9 8.08 15.30 -11.42
N GLU A 10 6.77 15.48 -11.60
CA GLU A 10 6.10 15.37 -12.90
C GLU A 10 6.40 16.53 -13.86
N LEU A 11 6.58 17.74 -13.34
CA LEU A 11 6.64 18.96 -14.16
C LEU A 11 8.07 19.46 -14.42
N GLY A 12 9.08 18.76 -13.90
CA GLY A 12 10.50 19.11 -14.04
C GLY A 12 10.93 20.40 -13.34
N ALA A 13 10.12 20.95 -12.42
CA ALA A 13 10.43 22.19 -11.73
C ALA A 13 11.35 21.96 -10.52
N LYS A 14 12.38 22.78 -10.35
CA LYS A 14 13.25 22.76 -9.16
C LYS A 14 12.54 23.46 -8.01
N VAL A 15 12.14 22.69 -7.00
CA VAL A 15 11.50 23.19 -5.78
C VAL A 15 12.53 23.38 -4.67
N SER A 16 12.36 24.42 -3.86
CA SER A 16 13.13 24.65 -2.62
C SER A 16 12.25 25.24 -1.51
N TRP A 17 12.57 24.88 -0.28
CA TRP A 17 11.88 25.31 0.94
C TRP A 17 12.77 26.22 1.79
N ASN A 18 12.18 27.24 2.42
CA ASN A 18 12.83 28.05 3.44
C ASN A 18 11.98 28.07 4.72
N GLN A 19 12.55 27.55 5.81
CA GLN A 19 11.87 27.43 7.10
C GLN A 19 11.61 28.78 7.77
N ALA A 20 12.49 29.78 7.58
CA ALA A 20 12.47 31.02 8.36
C ALA A 20 11.31 31.96 7.97
N ASP A 21 10.94 32.01 6.68
CA ASP A 21 9.80 32.76 6.18
C ASP A 21 8.62 31.88 5.75
N LYS A 22 8.68 30.56 6.00
CA LYS A 22 7.76 29.52 5.49
C LYS A 22 7.57 29.57 3.96
N ARG A 23 8.65 29.83 3.20
CA ARG A 23 8.58 30.10 1.75
C ARG A 23 8.85 28.86 0.91
N ILE A 24 7.94 28.62 -0.03
CA ILE A 24 8.08 27.71 -1.16
C ILE A 24 8.64 28.52 -2.33
N THR A 25 9.72 28.04 -2.97
CA THR A 25 10.22 28.62 -4.23
C THR A 25 10.22 27.53 -5.30
N VAL A 26 9.47 27.74 -6.38
CA VAL A 26 9.38 26.81 -7.53
C VAL A 26 10.03 27.49 -8.73
N LYS A 27 11.02 26.86 -9.35
CA LYS A 27 11.68 27.37 -10.56
C LYS A 27 11.60 26.35 -11.70
N LYS A 28 11.12 26.80 -12.87
CA LYS A 28 11.26 26.07 -14.14
C LYS A 28 11.73 27.06 -15.19
N ASP A 29 12.76 26.69 -15.94
CA ASP A 29 13.39 27.55 -16.96
C ASP A 29 13.74 28.94 -16.39
N GLU A 30 13.16 30.02 -16.91
CA GLU A 30 13.31 31.38 -16.38
C GLU A 30 12.21 31.79 -15.38
N ARG A 31 11.13 31.01 -15.24
CA ARG A 31 10.02 31.31 -14.33
C ARG A 31 10.38 30.94 -12.89
N VAL A 32 10.21 31.90 -11.97
CA VAL A 32 10.44 31.72 -10.53
C VAL A 32 9.20 32.16 -9.76
N LEU A 33 8.48 31.19 -9.20
CA LEU A 33 7.33 31.41 -8.33
C LEU A 33 7.79 31.38 -6.87
N ARG A 34 7.23 32.25 -6.03
CA ARG A 34 7.40 32.26 -4.58
C ARG A 34 6.03 32.27 -3.90
N LEU A 35 5.76 31.25 -3.09
CA LEU A 35 4.54 31.11 -2.32
C LEU A 35 4.90 30.95 -0.84
N TYR A 36 3.96 31.22 0.07
CA TYR A 36 4.21 31.23 1.51
C TYR A 36 3.08 30.48 2.22
N ILE A 37 3.42 29.57 3.15
CA ILE A 37 2.40 28.85 3.94
C ILE A 37 1.56 29.86 4.73
N ASP A 38 0.26 29.60 4.83
CA ASP A 38 -0.75 30.42 5.52
C ASP A 38 -0.97 31.83 4.91
N LYS A 39 -0.47 32.12 3.70
CA LYS A 39 -0.63 33.43 3.04
C LYS A 39 -1.16 33.30 1.61
N THR A 40 -2.13 34.14 1.28
CA THR A 40 -2.66 34.28 -0.09
C THR A 40 -1.80 35.16 -1.00
N LYS A 41 -0.74 35.82 -0.50
CA LYS A 41 0.18 36.61 -1.33
C LYS A 41 1.30 35.74 -1.89
N ALA A 42 1.35 35.63 -3.22
CA ALA A 42 2.42 34.97 -3.97
C ALA A 42 3.17 35.96 -4.87
N PHE A 43 4.28 35.51 -5.44
CA PHE A 43 5.03 36.28 -6.44
C PHE A 43 5.43 35.40 -7.62
N VAL A 44 5.45 35.98 -8.83
CA VAL A 44 6.01 35.34 -10.04
C VAL A 44 6.99 36.30 -10.68
N ASN A 45 8.24 35.88 -10.83
CA ASN A 45 9.40 36.67 -11.31
C ASN A 45 9.70 37.97 -10.54
N GLY A 46 8.94 38.29 -9.49
CA GLY A 46 9.06 39.52 -8.68
C GLY A 46 7.75 40.27 -8.55
N ASP A 47 6.86 40.18 -9.56
CA ASP A 47 5.50 40.70 -9.50
C ASP A 47 4.68 39.98 -8.42
N SER A 48 3.76 40.72 -7.78
CA SER A 48 2.89 40.23 -6.71
C SER A 48 1.54 39.77 -7.26
N TYR A 49 1.04 38.64 -6.76
CA TYR A 49 -0.25 38.05 -7.10
C TYR A 49 -1.03 37.65 -5.85
N LEU A 50 -2.36 37.62 -5.95
CA LEU A 50 -3.27 37.11 -4.92
C LEU A 50 -3.75 35.71 -5.31
N LEU A 51 -3.75 34.79 -4.36
CA LEU A 51 -4.23 33.42 -4.49
C LEU A 51 -5.65 33.30 -3.95
N GLU A 52 -6.51 32.54 -4.63
CA GLU A 52 -7.84 32.13 -4.15
C GLU A 52 -7.75 31.35 -2.82
N THR A 53 -6.67 30.57 -2.65
CA THR A 53 -6.40 29.73 -1.47
C THR A 53 -4.92 29.82 -1.09
N ALA A 54 -4.61 29.95 0.21
CA ALA A 54 -3.23 29.92 0.70
C ALA A 54 -2.61 28.51 0.58
N PRO A 55 -1.28 28.38 0.37
CA PRO A 55 -0.55 27.13 0.59
C PRO A 55 -0.67 26.68 2.05
N LEU A 56 -0.77 25.36 2.26
CA LEU A 56 -0.98 24.74 3.57
C LEU A 56 0.10 23.72 3.89
N LEU A 57 0.38 23.48 5.17
CA LEU A 57 1.25 22.40 5.64
C LEU A 57 0.40 21.37 6.40
N VAL A 58 0.19 20.19 5.82
CA VAL A 58 -0.71 19.15 6.35
C VAL A 58 0.07 17.87 6.57
N LYS A 59 0.18 17.40 7.82
CA LYS A 59 0.96 16.20 8.21
C LYS A 59 2.41 16.18 7.66
N GLY A 60 3.05 17.36 7.55
CA GLY A 60 4.39 17.51 6.97
C GLY A 60 4.42 17.70 5.44
N SER A 61 3.36 17.31 4.73
CA SER A 61 3.20 17.56 3.29
C SER A 61 2.76 19.00 3.01
N THR A 62 3.51 19.69 2.16
CA THR A 62 3.12 21.02 1.68
C THR A 62 2.11 20.89 0.53
N LEU A 63 0.95 21.52 0.68
CA LEU A 63 -0.10 21.57 -0.33
C LEU A 63 -0.15 22.97 -0.97
N ILE A 64 -0.25 23.03 -2.30
CA ILE A 64 -0.27 24.27 -3.08
C ILE A 64 -1.52 24.38 -3.99
N PRO A 65 -1.92 25.60 -4.38
CA PRO A 65 -2.96 25.81 -5.39
C PRO A 65 -2.44 25.39 -6.76
N VAL A 66 -2.89 24.21 -7.23
CA VAL A 66 -2.41 23.62 -8.49
C VAL A 66 -2.57 24.57 -9.67
N ARG A 67 -3.74 25.21 -9.81
CA ARG A 67 -4.05 26.14 -10.90
C ARG A 67 -2.99 27.23 -11.05
N PHE A 68 -2.87 28.09 -10.03
CA PHE A 68 -1.92 29.20 -10.03
C PHE A 68 -0.49 28.76 -10.35
N VAL A 69 -0.04 27.64 -9.77
CA VAL A 69 1.34 27.17 -9.97
C VAL A 69 1.54 26.63 -11.39
N THR A 70 0.61 25.83 -11.91
CA THR A 70 0.76 25.15 -13.20
C THR A 70 0.52 26.08 -14.40
N GLU A 71 -0.43 27.02 -14.31
CA GLU A 71 -0.66 28.04 -15.36
C GLU A 71 0.55 28.98 -15.49
N ASN A 72 1.16 29.40 -14.37
CA ASN A 72 2.41 30.18 -14.39
C ASN A 72 3.66 29.36 -14.81
N LEU A 73 3.52 28.04 -15.00
CA LEU A 73 4.52 27.14 -15.57
C LEU A 73 4.16 26.71 -17.02
N GLY A 74 3.18 27.36 -17.65
CA GLY A 74 2.82 27.14 -19.06
C GLY A 74 1.87 25.97 -19.32
N LEU A 75 1.09 25.54 -18.32
CA LEU A 75 0.17 24.40 -18.45
C LEU A 75 -1.29 24.85 -18.31
N LYS A 76 -2.14 24.43 -19.24
CA LYS A 76 -3.60 24.61 -19.15
C LYS A 76 -4.18 23.60 -18.17
N VAL A 77 -5.09 24.06 -17.29
CA VAL A 77 -5.65 23.25 -16.21
C VAL A 77 -7.13 22.96 -16.45
N ILE A 78 -7.45 21.68 -16.65
CA ILE A 78 -8.83 21.21 -16.77
C ILE A 78 -9.23 20.48 -15.48
N TRP A 79 -10.43 20.77 -14.98
CA TRP A 79 -11.04 20.06 -13.86
C TRP A 79 -12.25 19.28 -14.37
N ASP A 80 -12.17 17.95 -14.27
CA ASP A 80 -13.33 17.08 -14.46
C ASP A 80 -14.03 16.86 -13.11
N LYS A 81 -15.28 17.32 -13.03
CA LYS A 81 -16.10 17.23 -11.82
C LYS A 81 -16.57 15.78 -11.54
N SER A 82 -16.72 14.95 -12.57
CA SER A 82 -17.21 13.56 -12.45
C SER A 82 -16.14 12.68 -11.81
N THR A 83 -15.01 12.54 -12.50
CA THR A 83 -13.82 11.80 -12.04
C THR A 83 -13.05 12.52 -10.93
N ARG A 84 -13.47 13.74 -10.53
CA ARG A 84 -12.80 14.60 -9.53
C ARG A 84 -11.31 14.78 -9.82
N SER A 85 -10.95 14.87 -11.10
CA SER A 85 -9.58 14.83 -11.59
C SER A 85 -9.12 16.17 -12.13
N VAL A 86 -7.84 16.49 -11.90
CA VAL A 86 -7.15 17.63 -12.51
C VAL A 86 -6.27 17.11 -13.62
N SER A 87 -6.48 17.57 -14.85
CA SER A 87 -5.57 17.34 -15.97
C SER A 87 -4.77 18.60 -16.27
N LEU A 88 -3.48 18.41 -16.54
CA LEU A 88 -2.52 19.45 -16.91
C LEU A 88 -2.10 19.23 -18.36
N ILE A 89 -2.32 20.21 -19.23
CA ILE A 89 -2.02 20.11 -20.66
C ILE A 89 -0.91 21.10 -21.01
N ASN A 90 0.18 20.59 -21.57
CA ASN A 90 1.18 21.40 -22.25
C ASN A 90 0.69 21.71 -23.67
N THR A 91 0.27 22.95 -23.93
CA THR A 91 -0.24 23.35 -25.26
C THR A 91 0.87 23.64 -26.27
N GLY A 92 2.15 23.56 -25.89
CA GLY A 92 3.30 23.89 -26.75
C GLY A 92 3.51 25.40 -26.95
N GLU A 93 2.49 26.22 -26.73
CA GLU A 93 2.58 27.67 -26.74
C GLU A 93 3.37 28.18 -25.52
N VAL A 94 4.54 28.78 -25.77
CA VAL A 94 5.17 29.65 -24.78
C VAL A 94 4.23 30.83 -24.53
N ALA A 95 3.79 31.02 -23.28
CA ALA A 95 2.85 32.07 -22.89
C ALA A 95 3.46 33.48 -23.01
N VAL A 96 3.52 34.00 -24.24
CA VAL A 96 3.92 35.37 -24.58
C VAL A 96 2.73 36.30 -24.38
N SER A 97 2.62 36.86 -23.17
CA SER A 97 1.81 38.06 -22.89
C SER A 97 0.32 38.01 -23.30
N GLY A 98 -0.45 37.06 -22.78
CA GLY A 98 -1.92 37.03 -22.91
C GLY A 98 -2.61 36.57 -21.61
N ASN A 99 -3.53 37.40 -21.08
CA ASN A 99 -4.46 37.11 -19.99
C ASN A 99 -3.93 36.29 -18.79
N LEU A 100 -3.06 36.92 -17.99
CA LEU A 100 -3.04 36.65 -16.55
C LEU A 100 -4.38 37.10 -15.92
N PRO A 101 -4.81 36.54 -14.77
CA PRO A 101 -5.90 37.12 -13.99
C PRO A 101 -5.52 38.56 -13.58
N ASP A 102 -6.51 39.47 -13.63
CA ASP A 102 -6.29 40.90 -13.39
C ASP A 102 -5.66 41.18 -12.01
N LYS A 103 -4.87 42.26 -11.92
CA LYS A 103 -4.17 42.66 -10.70
C LYS A 103 -5.13 43.13 -9.57
N THR A 104 -6.43 43.24 -9.81
CA THR A 104 -7.41 43.81 -8.86
C THR A 104 -8.80 43.16 -8.75
N SER A 105 -9.26 42.29 -9.67
CA SER A 105 -10.66 41.79 -9.66
C SER A 105 -10.87 40.37 -9.11
N SER A 106 -11.69 40.23 -8.07
CA SER A 106 -12.29 38.94 -7.66
C SER A 106 -13.72 38.77 -8.19
N PRO A 107 -14.12 37.59 -8.68
CA PRO A 107 -15.54 37.27 -8.90
C PRO A 107 -16.33 37.18 -7.58
N VAL A 108 -17.63 37.48 -7.64
CA VAL A 108 -18.53 37.42 -6.47
C VAL A 108 -18.87 35.96 -6.12
N PRO A 109 -18.82 35.54 -4.83
CA PRO A 109 -19.16 34.17 -4.43
C PRO A 109 -20.67 33.92 -4.41
N ALA A 110 -21.09 32.75 -4.90
CA ALA A 110 -22.48 32.31 -4.83
C ALA A 110 -22.75 31.55 -3.51
N GLY A 111 -23.57 32.14 -2.63
CA GLY A 111 -24.24 31.44 -1.53
C GLY A 111 -23.39 31.12 -0.29
N ALA A 112 -23.30 32.07 0.65
CA ALA A 112 -22.80 31.82 2.00
C ALA A 112 -23.98 31.66 2.98
N ALA A 113 -24.01 30.56 3.74
CA ALA A 113 -24.85 30.43 4.94
C ALA A 113 -24.09 30.97 6.16
N GLN A 114 -24.79 31.62 7.09
CA GLN A 114 -24.18 32.35 8.21
C GLN A 114 -23.92 31.48 9.46
N ALA A 115 -22.85 31.80 10.18
CA ALA A 115 -22.70 31.57 11.62
C ALA A 115 -21.89 32.76 12.23
N PRO A 116 -22.23 33.31 13.41
CA PRO A 116 -21.70 34.62 13.83
C PRO A 116 -20.60 34.60 14.92
N GLY A 117 -19.58 35.43 14.73
CA GLY A 117 -19.13 36.40 15.75
C GLY A 117 -17.92 36.09 16.66
N LEU A 118 -17.38 37.18 17.24
CA LEU A 118 -16.28 37.31 18.23
C LEU A 118 -14.85 37.14 17.65
N SER A 119 -13.94 38.14 17.57
CA SER A 119 -13.38 39.12 18.55
C SER A 119 -12.41 38.52 19.58
N SER A 120 -11.23 39.08 19.91
CA SER A 120 -10.45 40.24 19.41
C SER A 120 -9.10 40.35 20.17
N SER A 121 -8.17 41.23 19.74
CA SER A 121 -6.85 41.58 20.34
C SER A 121 -5.76 40.47 20.30
N ALA A 122 -4.45 40.67 20.06
CA ALA A 122 -3.53 41.81 19.84
C ALA A 122 -2.68 42.32 21.03
N ALA A 123 -1.37 41.98 21.02
CA ALA A 123 -0.18 42.68 21.56
C ALA A 123 1.05 41.70 21.55
N ALA A 124 2.32 42.08 21.72
CA ALA A 124 3.18 43.15 21.15
C ALA A 124 4.64 42.97 21.68
N SER A 125 5.64 43.67 21.11
CA SER A 125 7.05 43.81 21.60
C SER A 125 7.96 42.56 21.52
N THR A 126 9.31 42.60 21.35
CA THR A 126 10.26 43.66 20.90
C THR A 126 11.58 43.04 20.36
N SER A 127 12.35 43.78 19.56
CA SER A 127 13.73 43.49 19.09
C SER A 127 14.78 44.30 19.92
N PRO A 128 16.12 44.34 19.66
CA PRO A 128 16.98 43.79 18.58
C PRO A 128 18.14 42.89 19.16
N SER A 129 19.41 42.75 18.71
CA SER A 129 20.27 43.36 17.66
C SER A 129 21.49 42.46 17.31
N SER A 130 22.14 42.72 16.15
CA SER A 130 23.39 42.09 15.66
C SER A 130 24.67 42.81 16.17
N PRO A 131 25.92 42.34 15.92
CA PRO A 131 26.59 42.42 14.60
C PRO A 131 27.59 41.26 14.25
N LYS A 132 28.31 41.42 13.11
CA LYS A 132 29.29 40.50 12.48
C LYS A 132 30.70 41.14 12.43
N PRO A 133 31.81 40.37 12.28
CA PRO A 133 32.63 40.53 11.06
C PRO A 133 33.26 39.21 10.49
N THR A 134 34.20 39.34 9.53
CA THR A 134 34.93 38.32 8.70
C THR A 134 36.44 38.71 8.65
N PRO A 135 37.41 38.15 7.84
CA PRO A 135 37.44 37.08 6.81
C PRO A 135 38.68 36.09 6.82
N SER A 136 38.74 35.11 5.87
CA SER A 136 39.89 34.55 5.05
C SER A 136 41.28 34.19 5.66
N PRO A 137 42.27 33.52 4.95
CA PRO A 137 42.44 33.07 3.53
C PRO A 137 42.55 31.52 3.33
N SER A 138 42.50 30.89 2.13
CA SER A 138 43.46 30.79 0.97
C SER A 138 44.82 30.11 1.30
N ALA A 139 45.48 29.29 0.47
CA ALA A 139 45.31 28.88 -0.95
C ALA A 139 45.99 27.50 -1.24
N GLY A 140 45.88 26.96 -2.47
CA GLY A 140 46.72 25.83 -2.94
C GLY A 140 46.29 25.16 -4.27
N MET A 141 47.13 25.23 -5.30
CA MET A 141 46.96 24.53 -6.61
C MET A 141 48.12 23.55 -6.84
N PHE A 142 47.92 22.50 -7.64
CA PHE A 142 48.73 22.23 -8.84
C PHE A 142 48.04 21.17 -9.74
N SER A 143 48.45 21.07 -11.00
CA SER A 143 47.87 20.18 -12.02
C SER A 143 48.94 19.43 -12.83
N SER A 144 48.53 18.35 -13.49
CA SER A 144 49.28 17.78 -14.63
C SER A 144 48.36 16.92 -15.53
N GLN A 145 48.41 17.19 -16.84
CA GLN A 145 47.82 16.40 -17.94
C GLN A 145 48.86 16.36 -19.07
N PRO A 146 49.00 15.26 -19.82
CA PRO A 146 48.60 15.25 -21.24
C PRO A 146 47.65 14.06 -21.56
N SER A 147 46.68 14.11 -22.50
CA SER A 147 46.74 14.37 -23.96
C SER A 147 47.34 13.17 -24.74
N GLU A 148 46.87 12.75 -25.93
CA GLU A 148 45.91 13.38 -26.87
C GLU A 148 45.29 12.37 -27.90
N THR A 149 44.39 12.87 -28.79
CA THR A 149 43.84 12.25 -30.02
C THR A 149 42.75 11.16 -29.85
N THR A 150 41.72 11.00 -30.70
CA THR A 150 41.24 11.72 -31.92
C THR A 150 39.72 12.03 -31.89
N LYS A 151 39.26 12.88 -32.82
CA LYS A 151 37.86 13.13 -33.26
C LYS A 151 37.77 12.79 -34.78
N PRO A 152 36.61 12.81 -35.48
CA PRO A 152 35.23 13.09 -35.04
C PRO A 152 34.14 12.09 -35.52
N GLY A 153 32.94 12.20 -34.95
CA GLY A 153 31.72 11.61 -35.49
C GLY A 153 30.48 12.19 -34.80
N ILE A 154 29.45 12.55 -35.57
CA ILE A 154 28.13 12.92 -35.05
C ILE A 154 27.23 11.69 -35.17
N SER A 155 26.56 11.30 -34.09
CA SER A 155 25.45 10.35 -34.13
C SER A 155 24.40 10.76 -33.12
N SER A 156 23.15 10.87 -33.57
CA SER A 156 21.99 11.26 -32.76
C SER A 156 21.32 10.03 -32.16
N SER A 157 21.05 10.05 -30.86
CA SER A 157 20.10 9.10 -30.26
C SER A 157 18.73 9.26 -30.93
N PRO A 158 18.07 8.17 -31.38
CA PRO A 158 16.73 8.26 -31.94
C PRO A 158 15.73 8.59 -30.82
N SER A 159 15.25 9.83 -30.80
CA SER A 159 13.99 10.15 -30.13
C SER A 159 12.87 9.53 -30.96
N ALA A 160 12.26 8.46 -30.45
CA ALA A 160 11.13 7.81 -31.09
C ALA A 160 9.86 8.65 -30.88
N SER A 161 9.67 9.69 -31.69
CA SER A 161 8.33 10.20 -31.98
C SER A 161 7.47 9.03 -32.49
N PRO A 162 6.18 8.93 -32.11
CA PRO A 162 5.29 7.95 -32.70
C PRO A 162 5.21 8.16 -34.22
N ALA A 163 5.09 7.07 -34.97
CA ALA A 163 4.96 7.14 -36.42
C ALA A 163 3.60 7.73 -36.82
N ASP A 164 3.64 8.74 -37.68
CA ASP A 164 2.47 9.28 -38.37
C ASP A 164 2.12 8.34 -39.54
N ASP A 165 1.35 7.28 -39.26
CA ASP A 165 0.86 6.36 -40.29
C ASP A 165 -0.38 6.95 -40.97
N GLY A 166 -0.16 7.48 -42.17
CA GLY A 166 -1.05 8.39 -42.89
C GLY A 166 -2.35 7.78 -43.41
N THR A 167 -3.21 7.32 -42.51
CA THR A 167 -4.60 6.96 -42.80
C THR A 167 -5.57 8.03 -42.26
N ASN A 168 -6.57 8.42 -43.05
CA ASN A 168 -7.78 9.08 -42.52
C ASN A 168 -8.68 8.03 -41.85
N GLY A 169 -8.11 7.30 -40.88
CA GLY A 169 -8.74 6.21 -40.14
C GLY A 169 -9.52 6.72 -38.93
N ASN A 170 -10.59 6.02 -38.59
CA ASN A 170 -11.32 6.27 -37.35
C ASN A 170 -10.46 5.81 -36.16
N LEU A 171 -10.40 6.60 -35.07
CA LEU A 171 -9.59 6.21 -33.89
C LEU A 171 -10.14 4.91 -33.27
N PRO A 172 -9.27 4.03 -32.72
CA PRO A 172 -9.68 2.88 -31.92
C PRO A 172 -10.71 3.23 -30.85
N VAL A 173 -11.76 2.43 -30.75
CA VAL A 173 -12.98 2.74 -29.98
C VAL A 173 -13.04 1.84 -28.75
N VAL A 174 -12.63 2.36 -27.58
CA VAL A 174 -12.74 1.63 -26.30
C VAL A 174 -14.22 1.48 -25.94
N ASN A 175 -14.70 0.24 -25.96
CA ASN A 175 -16.11 -0.12 -25.77
C ASN A 175 -16.32 -1.27 -24.75
N ARG A 176 -15.23 -1.85 -24.20
CA ARG A 176 -15.31 -2.81 -23.10
C ARG A 176 -14.26 -2.49 -22.02
N ILE A 177 -14.74 -2.32 -20.79
CA ILE A 177 -13.92 -2.18 -19.57
C ILE A 177 -14.58 -3.08 -18.51
N GLU A 178 -14.05 -4.29 -18.32
CA GLU A 178 -14.71 -5.35 -17.56
C GLU A 178 -13.77 -6.05 -16.57
N ARG A 179 -14.29 -6.45 -15.41
CA ARG A 179 -13.55 -7.28 -14.44
C ARG A 179 -13.80 -8.75 -14.78
N SER A 180 -12.82 -9.43 -15.37
CA SER A 180 -12.78 -10.89 -15.50
C SER A 180 -12.20 -11.53 -14.23
N GLU A 181 -11.91 -12.84 -14.24
CA GLU A 181 -11.09 -13.48 -13.20
C GLU A 181 -9.61 -13.02 -13.31
N ASP A 182 -9.05 -13.05 -14.52
CA ASP A 182 -7.63 -12.72 -14.80
C ASP A 182 -7.23 -11.28 -14.46
N GLY A 183 -8.15 -10.32 -14.56
CA GLY A 183 -7.84 -8.92 -14.28
C GLY A 183 -8.94 -7.94 -14.67
N LEU A 184 -8.55 -6.68 -14.81
CA LEU A 184 -9.36 -5.67 -15.49
C LEU A 184 -9.01 -5.69 -16.99
N LYS A 185 -9.95 -6.15 -17.83
CA LYS A 185 -9.83 -6.11 -19.28
C LYS A 185 -10.25 -4.75 -19.84
N ILE A 186 -9.52 -4.33 -20.87
CA ILE A 186 -9.79 -3.13 -21.66
C ILE A 186 -9.72 -3.55 -23.13
N ALA A 187 -10.81 -3.43 -23.87
CA ALA A 187 -10.83 -3.72 -25.30
C ALA A 187 -11.32 -2.53 -26.14
N ALA A 188 -10.74 -2.40 -27.33
CA ALA A 188 -11.11 -1.42 -28.33
C ALA A 188 -11.37 -2.06 -29.70
N GLU A 189 -12.35 -1.53 -30.42
CA GLU A 189 -12.64 -1.91 -31.81
C GLU A 189 -11.99 -0.94 -32.81
N GLY A 190 -11.77 -1.40 -34.05
CA GLY A 190 -11.32 -0.55 -35.16
C GLY A 190 -9.80 -0.32 -35.26
N GLY A 191 -9.01 -0.75 -34.28
CA GLY A 191 -7.55 -0.73 -34.36
C GLY A 191 -6.89 -1.18 -33.05
N SER A 192 -5.56 -1.29 -33.04
CA SER A 192 -4.80 -1.57 -31.83
C SER A 192 -4.75 -0.36 -30.89
N ILE A 193 -4.69 -0.64 -29.59
CA ILE A 193 -4.44 0.34 -28.53
C ILE A 193 -3.19 -0.04 -27.76
N LYS A 194 -2.61 0.91 -27.03
CA LYS A 194 -1.49 0.66 -26.10
C LYS A 194 -1.71 1.45 -24.80
N PRO A 195 -2.29 0.84 -23.75
CA PRO A 195 -2.48 1.49 -22.47
C PRO A 195 -1.15 1.77 -21.74
N GLU A 196 -1.12 2.85 -20.97
CA GLU A 196 -0.03 3.21 -20.06
C GLU A 196 -0.58 3.32 -18.63
N VAL A 197 0.06 2.67 -17.65
CA VAL A 197 -0.48 2.53 -16.28
C VAL A 197 0.45 3.19 -15.25
N SER A 198 -0.11 4.13 -14.49
CA SER A 198 0.57 4.84 -13.40
C SER A 198 -0.15 4.64 -12.07
N GLY A 199 0.60 4.58 -10.96
CA GLY A 199 0.07 4.48 -9.60
C GLY A 199 0.03 5.83 -8.89
N LEU A 200 -1.03 6.10 -8.13
CA LEU A 200 -1.16 7.26 -7.25
C LEU A 200 -1.48 6.78 -5.82
N SER A 201 -0.85 7.39 -4.82
CA SER A 201 -1.21 7.19 -3.41
C SER A 201 -2.25 8.20 -2.92
N ASP A 202 -2.73 8.00 -1.69
CA ASP A 202 -3.54 8.96 -0.91
C ASP A 202 -4.76 9.57 -1.66
N PRO A 203 -5.78 8.76 -2.04
CA PRO A 203 -5.90 7.31 -1.86
C PRO A 203 -5.24 6.51 -2.98
N GLU A 204 -4.96 5.24 -2.70
CA GLU A 204 -4.39 4.27 -3.65
C GLU A 204 -5.27 4.13 -4.91
N ARG A 205 -4.69 4.37 -6.08
CA ARG A 205 -5.34 4.32 -7.39
C ARG A 205 -4.37 3.84 -8.45
N LEU A 206 -4.89 3.20 -9.49
CA LEU A 206 -4.22 3.09 -10.78
C LEU A 206 -4.91 4.00 -11.78
N VAL A 207 -4.14 4.74 -12.56
CA VAL A 207 -4.61 5.53 -13.70
C VAL A 207 -4.07 4.88 -14.97
N ILE A 208 -4.98 4.48 -15.84
CA ILE A 208 -4.71 3.80 -17.11
C ILE A 208 -5.09 4.77 -18.23
N ASP A 209 -4.10 5.29 -18.95
CA ASP A 209 -4.30 6.16 -20.09
C ASP A 209 -4.19 5.35 -21.39
N VAL A 210 -5.17 5.49 -22.28
CA VAL A 210 -5.21 4.85 -23.60
C VAL A 210 -5.10 5.95 -24.65
N PRO A 211 -3.87 6.40 -24.99
CA PRO A 211 -3.65 7.45 -25.97
C PRO A 211 -4.01 6.99 -27.38
N GLY A 212 -4.48 7.92 -28.21
CA GLY A 212 -4.88 7.65 -29.60
C GLY A 212 -6.26 7.00 -29.75
N ALA A 213 -7.02 6.84 -28.67
CA ALA A 213 -8.33 6.17 -28.67
C ALA A 213 -9.49 7.12 -28.34
N THR A 214 -10.71 6.70 -28.69
CA THR A 214 -11.98 7.34 -28.28
C THR A 214 -12.82 6.39 -27.42
N LEU A 215 -13.76 6.94 -26.64
CA LEU A 215 -14.84 6.14 -26.07
C LEU A 215 -15.85 5.74 -27.17
N GLY A 216 -16.43 4.55 -27.04
CA GLY A 216 -17.59 4.12 -27.81
C GLY A 216 -18.89 4.83 -27.40
N LEU A 217 -19.88 4.81 -28.30
CA LEU A 217 -21.26 5.23 -27.98
C LEU A 217 -21.95 4.27 -27.00
N MET A 218 -21.41 3.05 -26.87
CA MET A 218 -21.73 2.11 -25.82
C MET A 218 -20.45 1.65 -25.11
N MET A 219 -20.55 1.30 -23.83
CA MET A 219 -19.53 0.57 -23.05
C MET A 219 -20.23 -0.59 -22.37
N ASN A 220 -19.68 -1.79 -22.46
CA ASN A 220 -20.25 -3.01 -21.86
C ASN A 220 -21.74 -3.27 -22.24
N GLY A 221 -22.22 -2.70 -23.34
CA GLY A 221 -23.62 -2.77 -23.80
C GLY A 221 -24.56 -1.65 -23.34
N GLU A 222 -24.11 -0.70 -22.51
CA GLU A 222 -24.91 0.45 -22.07
C GLU A 222 -24.57 1.75 -22.83
N ASN A 223 -25.56 2.62 -23.05
CA ASN A 223 -25.38 3.91 -23.74
C ASN A 223 -24.48 4.86 -22.94
N MET A 224 -23.47 5.44 -23.59
CA MET A 224 -22.42 6.20 -22.92
C MET A 224 -22.64 7.71 -22.84
N VAL A 225 -22.13 8.27 -21.75
CA VAL A 225 -21.82 9.69 -21.57
C VAL A 225 -20.29 9.85 -21.68
N GLN A 226 -19.78 11.07 -21.88
CA GLN A 226 -18.33 11.35 -22.03
C GLN A 226 -17.46 10.93 -20.83
N ASN A 227 -18.08 10.59 -19.70
CA ASN A 227 -17.50 10.03 -18.50
C ASN A 227 -18.54 9.18 -17.75
N GLY A 228 -18.08 8.35 -16.83
CA GLY A 228 -18.96 7.55 -15.99
C GLY A 228 -18.21 6.65 -15.01
N GLU A 229 -18.99 5.80 -14.34
CA GLU A 229 -18.53 4.90 -13.28
C GLU A 229 -19.00 3.47 -13.56
N ILE A 230 -18.17 2.48 -13.29
CA ILE A 230 -18.47 1.05 -13.47
C ILE A 230 -18.46 0.40 -12.08
N PRO A 231 -19.60 -0.17 -11.63
CA PRO A 231 -19.66 -0.90 -10.36
C PRO A 231 -18.90 -2.22 -10.49
N VAL A 232 -18.10 -2.57 -9.47
CA VAL A 232 -17.34 -3.82 -9.43
C VAL A 232 -17.44 -4.49 -8.07
N ASN A 233 -17.53 -5.81 -8.05
CA ASN A 233 -17.42 -6.64 -6.86
C ASN A 233 -16.08 -7.38 -6.91
N ASP A 234 -15.05 -6.80 -6.30
CA ASP A 234 -13.67 -7.28 -6.38
C ASP A 234 -12.91 -7.11 -5.04
N SER A 235 -11.89 -7.94 -4.80
CA SER A 235 -11.09 -7.92 -3.56
C SER A 235 -10.12 -6.72 -3.45
N TYR A 236 -9.68 -6.16 -4.57
CA TYR A 236 -8.67 -5.09 -4.63
C TYR A 236 -9.28 -3.75 -5.06
N ILE A 237 -10.23 -3.76 -5.99
CA ILE A 237 -10.88 -2.56 -6.53
C ILE A 237 -12.07 -2.15 -5.66
N ASN A 238 -12.16 -0.86 -5.37
CA ASN A 238 -13.33 -0.20 -4.79
C ASN A 238 -14.31 0.28 -5.85
N GLN A 239 -13.81 0.93 -6.91
CA GLN A 239 -14.61 1.45 -8.02
C GLN A 239 -13.74 1.62 -9.27
N ILE A 240 -14.34 1.52 -10.46
CA ILE A 240 -13.72 1.91 -11.73
C ILE A 240 -14.46 3.15 -12.27
N ARG A 241 -13.73 4.11 -12.80
CA ARG A 241 -14.26 5.35 -13.40
C ARG A 241 -13.56 5.63 -14.72
N TYR A 242 -14.24 6.21 -15.70
CA TYR A 242 -13.66 6.51 -17.01
C TYR A 242 -14.06 7.91 -17.50
N THR A 243 -13.23 8.51 -18.36
CA THR A 243 -13.48 9.84 -18.96
C THR A 243 -12.73 9.96 -20.29
N LEU A 244 -13.31 10.63 -21.28
CA LEU A 244 -12.61 11.00 -22.51
C LEU A 244 -11.67 12.17 -22.22
N PHE A 245 -10.37 11.94 -22.27
CA PHE A 245 -9.38 12.99 -22.05
C PHE A 245 -9.06 13.70 -23.37
N GLN A 246 -9.38 15.00 -23.42
CA GLN A 246 -9.07 15.89 -24.54
C GLN A 246 -7.78 16.67 -24.27
N GLY A 247 -6.66 16.14 -24.79
CA GLY A 247 -5.35 16.81 -24.86
C GLY A 247 -4.87 16.97 -26.30
N ASN A 248 -3.56 17.17 -26.48
CA ASN A 248 -2.96 17.23 -27.82
C ASN A 248 -2.99 15.86 -28.55
N SER A 249 -3.10 14.78 -27.78
CA SER A 249 -3.60 13.48 -28.21
C SER A 249 -4.96 13.24 -27.54
N SER A 250 -5.96 12.85 -28.34
CA SER A 250 -7.21 12.29 -27.81
C SER A 250 -6.90 10.94 -27.15
N GLY A 251 -7.55 10.65 -26.02
CA GLY A 251 -7.39 9.36 -25.35
C GLY A 251 -8.48 9.06 -24.34
N VAL A 252 -8.55 7.81 -23.91
CA VAL A 252 -9.46 7.37 -22.84
C VAL A 252 -8.67 7.24 -21.55
N ARG A 253 -9.11 7.88 -20.47
CA ARG A 253 -8.54 7.71 -19.13
C ARG A 253 -9.46 6.85 -18.28
N ILE A 254 -8.92 5.79 -17.72
CA ILE A 254 -9.60 4.89 -16.76
C ILE A 254 -8.90 5.06 -15.40
N ILE A 255 -9.67 5.14 -14.33
CA ILE A 255 -9.21 5.32 -12.96
C ILE A 255 -9.77 4.16 -12.14
N VAL A 256 -8.89 3.35 -11.58
CA VAL A 256 -9.20 2.22 -10.70
C VAL A 256 -8.92 2.68 -9.27
N ASP A 257 -9.96 2.97 -8.50
CA ASP A 257 -9.83 3.28 -7.07
C ASP A 257 -9.64 1.98 -6.29
N LEU A 258 -8.57 1.88 -5.51
CA LEU A 258 -8.18 0.66 -4.82
C LEU A 258 -8.58 0.68 -3.33
N LYS A 259 -8.85 -0.50 -2.79
CA LYS A 259 -9.06 -0.76 -1.35
C LYS A 259 -7.74 -0.84 -0.58
N GLN A 260 -6.66 -1.21 -1.27
CA GLN A 260 -5.34 -1.45 -0.72
C GLN A 260 -4.27 -1.32 -1.81
N LYS A 261 -3.00 -1.17 -1.42
CA LYS A 261 -1.88 -1.11 -2.37
C LYS A 261 -1.58 -2.51 -2.94
N ILE A 262 -1.38 -2.58 -4.25
CA ILE A 262 -1.20 -3.82 -5.01
C ILE A 262 -0.04 -3.72 -6.00
N GLN A 263 0.47 -4.87 -6.46
CA GLN A 263 1.20 -4.98 -7.71
C GLN A 263 0.21 -5.10 -8.87
N TYR A 264 0.67 -4.77 -10.07
CA TYR A 264 -0.07 -4.98 -11.30
C TYR A 264 0.86 -5.37 -12.44
N ASN A 265 0.33 -6.10 -13.40
CA ASN A 265 1.01 -6.43 -14.64
C ASN A 265 0.08 -6.14 -15.82
N LEU A 266 0.58 -5.52 -16.87
CA LEU A 266 -0.20 -5.14 -18.04
C LEU A 266 0.16 -6.08 -19.20
N LEU A 267 -0.79 -6.92 -19.59
CA LEU A 267 -0.63 -7.92 -20.65
C LEU A 267 -1.42 -7.53 -21.90
N GLU A 268 -0.77 -7.61 -23.06
CA GLU A 268 -1.43 -7.54 -24.37
C GLU A 268 -2.08 -8.90 -24.68
N SER A 269 -3.30 -8.89 -25.21
CA SER A 269 -3.96 -10.12 -25.66
C SER A 269 -3.37 -10.63 -26.97
N GLN A 270 -3.63 -11.91 -27.29
CA GLN A 270 -3.39 -12.43 -28.65
C GLN A 270 -4.42 -11.86 -29.65
N GLU A 271 -5.51 -11.27 -29.16
CA GLU A 271 -6.49 -10.54 -29.96
C GLU A 271 -6.14 -9.05 -30.02
N SER A 272 -5.97 -8.52 -31.24
CA SER A 272 -5.55 -7.13 -31.46
C SER A 272 -6.56 -6.12 -30.90
N GLY A 273 -6.13 -5.33 -29.92
CA GLY A 273 -6.96 -4.29 -29.30
C GLY A 273 -7.49 -4.63 -27.91
N GLU A 274 -7.27 -5.84 -27.39
CA GLU A 274 -7.53 -6.17 -25.97
C GLU A 274 -6.24 -6.17 -25.13
N TRP A 275 -6.32 -5.58 -23.94
CA TRP A 275 -5.30 -5.64 -22.89
C TRP A 275 -5.92 -6.06 -21.57
N THR A 276 -5.19 -6.84 -20.75
CA THR A 276 -5.59 -7.21 -19.40
C THR A 276 -4.61 -6.64 -18.38
N LEU A 277 -5.13 -5.82 -17.46
CA LEU A 277 -4.41 -5.41 -16.26
C LEU A 277 -4.63 -6.45 -15.16
N GLN A 278 -3.69 -7.39 -15.04
CA GLN A 278 -3.61 -8.32 -13.91
C GLN A 278 -3.35 -7.53 -12.63
N LEU A 279 -4.13 -7.81 -11.59
CA LEU A 279 -4.00 -7.21 -10.25
C LEU A 279 -3.59 -8.29 -9.25
N GLY A 280 -2.58 -8.02 -8.44
CA GLY A 280 -2.10 -8.97 -7.43
C GLY A 280 -1.54 -8.29 -6.18
N PRO A 281 -1.51 -8.98 -5.02
CA PRO A 281 -0.94 -8.42 -3.79
C PRO A 281 0.54 -8.03 -3.95
N MET A 282 1.03 -7.08 -3.13
CA MET A 282 2.44 -6.65 -3.17
C MET A 282 3.40 -7.67 -2.53
N TYR A 283 3.56 -8.85 -3.12
CA TYR A 283 4.59 -9.82 -2.70
C TYR A 283 5.89 -9.61 -3.45
N THR A 284 6.91 -9.16 -2.73
CA THR A 284 8.30 -9.13 -3.17
C THR A 284 9.00 -10.40 -2.68
N ASP A 285 9.55 -11.16 -3.63
CA ASP A 285 10.28 -12.42 -3.44
C ASP A 285 9.40 -13.66 -3.15
N THR A 286 9.80 -14.82 -3.70
CA THR A 286 9.05 -16.08 -3.64
C THR A 286 9.39 -16.86 -2.37
N LYS A 287 9.34 -16.19 -1.22
CA LYS A 287 9.71 -16.80 0.06
C LYS A 287 8.60 -17.72 0.57
N GLN A 288 8.75 -19.01 0.29
CA GLN A 288 7.97 -20.02 1.00
C GLN A 288 8.44 -20.10 2.46
N TYR A 289 7.56 -19.75 3.39
CA TYR A 289 7.85 -19.74 4.82
C TYR A 289 7.88 -21.16 5.39
N GLN A 290 8.86 -21.45 6.25
CA GLN A 290 8.98 -22.75 6.91
C GLN A 290 8.30 -22.72 8.28
N VAL A 291 7.13 -23.35 8.40
CA VAL A 291 6.31 -23.36 9.62
C VAL A 291 6.44 -24.71 10.32
N VAL A 292 6.99 -24.73 11.53
CA VAL A 292 7.05 -25.95 12.35
C VAL A 292 5.87 -26.00 13.31
N LEU A 293 5.07 -27.07 13.21
CA LEU A 293 3.98 -27.37 14.13
C LEU A 293 4.40 -28.52 15.05
N ASP A 294 4.19 -28.34 16.35
CA ASP A 294 4.62 -29.26 17.38
C ASP A 294 3.43 -29.82 18.18
N ALA A 295 3.09 -31.08 17.92
CA ALA A 295 2.07 -31.79 18.68
C ALA A 295 2.66 -32.22 20.03
N GLY A 296 2.36 -31.47 21.10
CA GLY A 296 2.88 -31.72 22.45
C GLY A 296 2.71 -33.17 22.90
N HIS A 297 3.65 -33.66 23.72
CA HIS A 297 3.70 -35.05 24.23
C HIS A 297 3.77 -36.11 23.10
N GLY A 298 3.50 -37.39 23.37
CA GLY A 298 3.54 -38.48 22.36
C GLY A 298 4.15 -39.78 22.90
N GLY A 299 3.65 -40.92 22.42
CA GLY A 299 4.13 -42.26 22.76
C GLY A 299 3.97 -42.57 24.25
N THR A 300 5.09 -42.78 24.93
CA THR A 300 5.13 -43.06 26.38
C THR A 300 4.90 -41.83 27.26
N ASP A 301 4.88 -40.62 26.69
CA ASP A 301 4.45 -39.40 27.38
C ASP A 301 2.99 -39.09 26.99
N PRO A 302 1.99 -39.34 27.87
CA PRO A 302 0.59 -39.04 27.59
C PRO A 302 0.26 -37.54 27.63
N GLY A 303 1.13 -36.72 28.24
CA GLY A 303 0.74 -35.40 28.74
C GLY A 303 -0.29 -35.50 29.86
N ASN A 304 -1.18 -34.51 29.93
CA ASN A 304 -2.26 -34.52 30.90
C ASN A 304 -3.31 -35.62 30.60
N THR A 305 -3.76 -36.33 31.63
CA THR A 305 -4.99 -37.13 31.57
C THR A 305 -6.18 -36.21 31.79
N SER A 306 -7.15 -36.22 30.88
CA SER A 306 -8.36 -35.43 30.96
C SER A 306 -9.30 -35.91 32.06
N VAL A 307 -10.27 -35.08 32.47
CA VAL A 307 -11.33 -35.51 33.40
C VAL A 307 -12.24 -36.60 32.81
N GLY A 308 -12.24 -36.78 31.49
CA GLY A 308 -12.87 -37.89 30.77
C GLY A 308 -11.97 -39.13 30.58
N GLY A 309 -10.72 -39.11 31.07
CA GLY A 309 -9.77 -40.22 30.96
C GLY A 309 -9.01 -40.32 29.63
N ARG A 310 -9.13 -39.33 28.74
CA ARG A 310 -8.42 -39.24 27.45
C ARG A 310 -7.06 -38.56 27.62
N TYR A 311 -6.13 -38.75 26.69
CA TYR A 311 -4.77 -38.20 26.84
C TYR A 311 -4.55 -36.92 26.02
N GLU A 312 -3.80 -35.98 26.57
CA GLU A 312 -3.45 -34.72 25.91
C GLU A 312 -2.71 -34.94 24.58
N LYS A 313 -1.82 -35.93 24.52
CA LYS A 313 -1.08 -36.27 23.29
C LYS A 313 -1.98 -36.59 22.09
N GLU A 314 -3.21 -37.06 22.32
CA GLU A 314 -4.20 -37.38 21.29
C GLU A 314 -4.89 -36.10 20.79
N PHE A 315 -5.29 -35.21 21.71
CA PHE A 315 -5.86 -33.89 21.39
C PHE A 315 -4.86 -33.01 20.63
N ASN A 316 -3.61 -32.92 21.12
CA ASN A 316 -2.55 -32.13 20.52
C ASN A 316 -2.25 -32.57 19.08
N LEU A 317 -2.25 -33.88 18.83
CA LEU A 317 -2.08 -34.43 17.48
C LEU A 317 -3.29 -34.12 16.59
N ALA A 318 -4.51 -34.28 17.10
CA ALA A 318 -5.72 -34.05 16.33
C ALA A 318 -5.89 -32.58 15.89
N ILE A 319 -5.50 -31.61 16.71
CA ILE A 319 -5.40 -30.19 16.32
C ILE A 319 -4.28 -29.99 15.27
N VAL A 320 -3.08 -30.51 15.51
CA VAL A 320 -1.92 -30.27 14.63
C VAL A 320 -2.10 -30.88 13.24
N LEU A 321 -2.69 -32.07 13.11
CA LEU A 321 -2.98 -32.67 11.80
C LEU A 321 -4.06 -31.90 11.02
N LYS A 322 -5.07 -31.36 11.72
CA LYS A 322 -6.07 -30.45 11.10
C LYS A 322 -5.41 -29.14 10.64
N LEU A 323 -4.56 -28.54 11.48
CA LEU A 323 -3.83 -27.31 11.18
C LEU A 323 -2.84 -27.47 10.03
N ALA A 324 -2.13 -28.60 9.96
CA ALA A 324 -1.24 -28.92 8.86
C ALA A 324 -1.99 -28.89 7.53
N LYS A 325 -3.11 -29.62 7.45
CA LYS A 325 -3.93 -29.68 6.23
C LYS A 325 -4.42 -28.30 5.77
N VAL A 326 -4.87 -27.44 6.69
CA VAL A 326 -5.34 -26.07 6.35
C VAL A 326 -4.20 -25.18 5.84
N LEU A 327 -2.96 -25.42 6.28
CA LEU A 327 -1.78 -24.66 5.82
C LEU A 327 -1.17 -25.24 4.53
N GLU A 328 -1.28 -26.54 4.30
CA GLU A 328 -0.82 -27.23 3.07
C GLU A 328 -1.60 -26.78 1.81
N GLU A 329 -2.75 -26.12 1.97
CA GLU A 329 -3.48 -25.46 0.88
C GLU A 329 -2.83 -24.13 0.43
N ASP A 330 -1.83 -23.61 1.14
CA ASP A 330 -1.13 -22.37 0.80
C ASP A 330 0.26 -22.62 0.17
N PRO A 331 0.50 -22.24 -1.10
CA PRO A 331 1.79 -22.46 -1.76
C PRO A 331 2.96 -21.69 -1.13
N ASN A 332 2.68 -20.66 -0.31
CA ASN A 332 3.68 -19.84 0.37
C ASN A 332 4.09 -20.42 1.73
N ILE A 333 3.54 -21.55 2.17
CA ILE A 333 3.81 -22.15 3.49
C ILE A 333 4.27 -23.61 3.33
N SER A 334 5.50 -23.90 3.73
CA SER A 334 6.02 -25.27 3.90
C SER A 334 5.83 -25.70 5.35
N VAL A 335 4.94 -26.68 5.57
CA VAL A 335 4.60 -27.20 6.91
C VAL A 335 5.52 -28.35 7.30
N PHE A 336 6.03 -28.32 8.53
CA PHE A 336 6.86 -29.38 9.10
C PHE A 336 6.33 -29.82 10.47
N LEU A 337 6.08 -31.12 10.64
CA LEU A 337 5.53 -31.68 11.87
C LEU A 337 6.61 -32.35 12.73
N THR A 338 6.65 -32.06 14.04
CA THR A 338 7.58 -32.75 14.95
C THR A 338 7.24 -34.23 15.14
N ARG A 339 5.97 -34.60 14.99
CA ARG A 339 5.46 -35.98 14.85
C ARG A 339 4.16 -35.96 14.04
N GLN A 340 3.88 -37.04 13.31
CA GLN A 340 2.64 -37.22 12.53
C GLN A 340 1.70 -38.27 13.15
N ASP A 341 2.17 -38.98 14.17
CA ASP A 341 1.53 -40.11 14.83
C ASP A 341 1.79 -40.09 16.35
N ASP A 342 1.62 -41.23 17.02
CA ASP A 342 1.90 -41.40 18.46
C ASP A 342 3.40 -41.65 18.77
N THR A 343 4.33 -41.12 17.98
CA THR A 343 5.77 -41.19 18.27
C THR A 343 6.17 -40.31 19.47
N ALA A 344 7.02 -40.84 20.35
CA ALA A 344 7.63 -40.09 21.46
C ALA A 344 8.80 -39.22 20.97
N VAL A 345 8.68 -37.90 21.07
CA VAL A 345 9.73 -36.93 20.68
C VAL A 345 10.13 -36.07 21.88
N LYS A 346 11.43 -35.98 22.19
CA LYS A 346 11.92 -35.23 23.35
C LYS A 346 11.83 -33.72 23.12
N ARG A 347 11.74 -32.95 24.21
CA ARG A 347 11.62 -31.48 24.17
C ARG A 347 12.80 -30.78 23.48
N ALA A 348 14.03 -31.24 23.71
CA ALA A 348 15.22 -30.74 23.02
C ALA A 348 15.24 -31.10 21.53
N ASP A 349 14.77 -32.30 21.17
CA ASP A 349 14.75 -32.81 19.80
C ASP A 349 13.77 -31.97 18.93
N ARG A 350 12.63 -31.54 19.50
CA ARG A 350 11.64 -30.64 18.85
C ARG A 350 12.24 -29.27 18.47
N ALA A 351 12.95 -28.64 19.40
CA ALA A 351 13.65 -27.38 19.14
C ALA A 351 14.81 -27.58 18.15
N THR A 352 15.57 -28.66 18.28
CA THR A 352 16.66 -29.03 17.37
C THR A 352 16.17 -29.21 15.93
N PHE A 353 15.02 -29.87 15.74
CA PHE A 353 14.37 -30.04 14.44
C PHE A 353 14.07 -28.69 13.77
N ALA A 354 13.38 -27.78 14.49
CA ALA A 354 13.05 -26.46 13.97
C ALA A 354 14.29 -25.59 13.66
N ASN A 355 15.32 -25.66 14.52
CA ASN A 355 16.58 -24.97 14.34
C ASN A 355 17.36 -25.47 13.11
N ASN A 356 17.39 -26.79 12.90
CA ASN A 356 18.08 -27.40 11.76
C ASN A 356 17.39 -27.10 10.42
N LEU A 357 16.05 -27.08 10.40
CA LEU A 357 15.27 -26.62 9.25
C LEU A 357 15.49 -25.13 8.96
N LYS A 358 15.87 -24.33 9.97
CA LYS A 358 15.80 -22.85 9.95
C LYS A 358 14.35 -22.40 9.72
N ALA A 359 13.43 -22.95 10.49
CA ALA A 359 12.03 -22.55 10.46
C ALA A 359 11.87 -21.05 10.69
N ASP A 360 10.87 -20.44 10.08
CA ASP A 360 10.52 -19.03 10.27
C ASP A 360 9.71 -18.83 11.55
N ILE A 361 8.86 -19.79 11.91
CA ILE A 361 8.10 -19.81 13.17
C ILE A 361 7.96 -21.25 13.72
N PHE A 362 7.77 -21.35 15.03
CA PHE A 362 7.50 -22.60 15.74
C PHE A 362 6.26 -22.48 16.63
N ILE A 363 5.32 -23.43 16.51
CA ILE A 363 4.02 -23.41 17.18
C ILE A 363 3.76 -24.75 17.85
N SER A 364 3.83 -24.80 19.19
CA SER A 364 3.51 -25.98 19.98
C SER A 364 2.05 -25.94 20.47
N ILE A 365 1.32 -27.04 20.32
CA ILE A 365 -0.08 -27.18 20.73
C ILE A 365 -0.18 -28.08 21.95
N HIS A 366 -0.90 -27.60 22.97
CA HIS A 366 -1.07 -28.24 24.27
C HIS A 366 -2.50 -28.13 24.82
N GLY A 367 -2.84 -29.04 25.74
CA GLY A 367 -4.10 -29.08 26.47
C GLY A 367 -3.86 -28.94 27.98
N ASN A 368 -4.29 -27.83 28.55
CA ASN A 368 -3.92 -27.42 29.91
C ASN A 368 -4.60 -28.29 30.98
N SER A 369 -4.08 -28.28 32.20
CA SER A 369 -4.66 -29.02 33.33
C SER A 369 -4.33 -28.38 34.66
N TYR A 370 -5.29 -28.39 35.58
CA TYR A 370 -5.08 -27.87 36.93
C TYR A 370 -5.83 -28.66 37.99
N ARG A 371 -5.25 -28.73 39.20
CA ARG A 371 -5.80 -29.48 40.35
C ARG A 371 -7.24 -29.10 40.70
N LYS A 372 -7.63 -27.84 40.47
CA LYS A 372 -9.01 -27.37 40.61
C LYS A 372 -9.69 -27.43 39.25
N GLN A 373 -10.62 -28.37 39.07
CA GLN A 373 -11.37 -28.57 37.82
C GLN A 373 -12.20 -27.36 37.35
N SER A 374 -12.39 -26.34 38.20
CA SER A 374 -12.99 -25.06 37.80
C SER A 374 -12.01 -24.11 37.09
N ALA A 375 -10.74 -24.47 36.91
CA ALA A 375 -9.84 -23.77 36.01
C ALA A 375 -10.36 -23.90 34.57
N SER A 376 -10.28 -22.83 33.80
CA SER A 376 -10.87 -22.70 32.46
C SER A 376 -10.19 -21.56 31.71
N GLY A 377 -10.18 -21.65 30.38
CA GLY A 377 -9.72 -20.63 29.45
C GLY A 377 -8.49 -20.98 28.61
N THR A 378 -8.22 -20.18 27.60
CA THR A 378 -7.07 -20.31 26.68
C THR A 378 -5.88 -19.46 27.15
N GLU A 379 -4.66 -20.00 27.18
CA GLU A 379 -3.39 -19.27 27.36
C GLU A 379 -2.49 -19.40 26.12
N THR A 380 -1.69 -18.38 25.81
CA THR A 380 -0.66 -18.47 24.75
C THR A 380 0.68 -17.99 25.31
N HIS A 381 1.69 -18.83 25.24
CA HIS A 381 2.96 -18.65 25.94
C HIS A 381 4.11 -18.38 24.99
N TYR A 382 4.99 -17.45 25.37
CA TYR A 382 6.23 -17.13 24.66
C TYR A 382 7.41 -17.07 25.65
N THR A 383 8.64 -17.29 25.19
CA THR A 383 9.84 -17.19 26.05
C THR A 383 10.73 -16.00 25.66
N ARG A 384 10.99 -15.79 24.36
CA ARG A 384 11.82 -14.70 23.83
C ARG A 384 10.97 -13.51 23.38
N ASP A 385 11.48 -12.28 23.52
CA ASP A 385 10.68 -11.08 23.27
C ASP A 385 10.32 -10.86 21.78
N ASP A 386 11.16 -11.36 20.86
CA ASP A 386 10.85 -11.48 19.42
C ASP A 386 9.62 -12.37 19.11
N SER A 387 9.26 -13.25 20.04
CA SER A 387 8.14 -14.19 19.91
C SER A 387 6.83 -13.62 20.45
N LYS A 388 6.85 -12.41 21.04
CA LYS A 388 5.65 -11.79 21.61
C LYS A 388 4.63 -11.41 20.54
N GLU A 389 5.06 -10.88 19.40
CA GLU A 389 4.15 -10.45 18.33
C GLU A 389 3.39 -11.65 17.75
N LEU A 390 4.10 -12.76 17.46
CA LEU A 390 3.49 -14.04 17.07
C LEU A 390 2.46 -14.52 18.11
N ALA A 391 2.76 -14.41 19.40
CA ALA A 391 1.84 -14.78 20.48
C ALA A 391 0.62 -13.85 20.55
N ASP A 392 0.79 -12.53 20.41
CA ASP A 392 -0.28 -11.54 20.41
C ASP A 392 -1.22 -11.71 19.20
N VAL A 393 -0.68 -12.04 18.02
CA VAL A 393 -1.46 -12.34 16.81
C VAL A 393 -2.25 -13.63 16.99
N LEU A 394 -1.58 -14.76 17.27
CA LEU A 394 -2.24 -16.06 17.37
C LEU A 394 -3.30 -16.11 18.47
N HIS A 395 -3.02 -15.54 19.64
CA HIS A 395 -3.98 -15.52 20.75
C HIS A 395 -5.28 -14.76 20.39
N ARG A 396 -5.18 -13.71 19.56
CA ARG A 396 -6.32 -12.92 19.07
C ARG A 396 -7.28 -13.71 18.20
N HIS A 397 -6.76 -14.69 17.44
CA HIS A 397 -7.58 -15.60 16.62
C HIS A 397 -8.08 -16.81 17.40
N ILE A 398 -7.23 -17.40 18.27
CA ILE A 398 -7.59 -18.60 19.03
C ILE A 398 -8.72 -18.34 20.03
N VAL A 399 -8.70 -17.22 20.77
CA VAL A 399 -9.70 -16.94 21.83
C VAL A 399 -11.14 -16.88 21.29
N PRO A 400 -11.46 -16.15 20.19
CA PRO A 400 -12.78 -16.23 19.55
C PRO A 400 -13.15 -17.63 19.05
N ALA A 401 -12.18 -18.41 18.56
CA ALA A 401 -12.40 -19.74 18.01
C ALA A 401 -12.71 -20.79 19.08
N THR A 402 -12.03 -20.75 20.23
CA THR A 402 -12.34 -21.61 21.38
C THR A 402 -13.65 -21.18 22.05
N GLY A 403 -13.91 -19.87 22.13
CA GLY A 403 -15.01 -19.31 22.91
C GLY A 403 -14.82 -19.47 24.43
N PHE A 404 -13.61 -19.85 24.86
CA PHE A 404 -13.26 -20.04 26.26
C PHE A 404 -12.84 -18.71 26.91
N ILE A 405 -12.59 -18.72 28.22
CA ILE A 405 -12.13 -17.53 28.93
C ILE A 405 -10.76 -17.09 28.39
N ASP A 406 -10.63 -15.81 28.03
CA ASP A 406 -9.36 -15.18 27.69
C ASP A 406 -8.47 -15.08 28.95
N ARG A 407 -7.38 -15.85 28.99
CA ARG A 407 -6.40 -15.84 30.08
C ARG A 407 -5.11 -15.11 29.72
N LYS A 408 -5.08 -14.40 28.58
CA LYS A 408 -4.00 -13.58 28.05
C LYS A 408 -2.74 -14.34 27.59
N VAL A 409 -1.98 -13.64 26.73
CA VAL A 409 -0.61 -13.98 26.35
C VAL A 409 0.32 -13.86 27.56
N ARG A 410 1.25 -14.80 27.71
CA ARG A 410 2.10 -14.96 28.92
C ARG A 410 3.57 -15.20 28.55
N LYS A 411 4.48 -14.42 29.16
CA LYS A 411 5.90 -14.80 29.15
C LYS A 411 6.10 -15.99 30.07
N SER A 412 6.84 -17.00 29.63
CA SER A 412 7.07 -18.26 30.34
C SER A 412 8.47 -18.78 30.01
N ASN A 413 8.83 -19.97 30.49
CA ASN A 413 10.17 -20.54 30.31
C ASN A 413 10.12 -22.01 29.84
N PHE A 414 9.24 -22.28 28.87
CA PHE A 414 9.06 -23.62 28.32
C PHE A 414 10.22 -23.98 27.40
N GLN A 415 10.69 -25.22 27.49
CA GLN A 415 11.92 -25.65 26.81
C GLN A 415 11.84 -25.45 25.28
N VAL A 416 10.73 -25.88 24.67
CA VAL A 416 10.55 -25.82 23.21
C VAL A 416 10.56 -24.39 22.67
N THR A 417 10.06 -23.39 23.42
CA THR A 417 10.08 -21.97 22.99
C THR A 417 11.29 -21.18 23.48
N ARG A 418 12.13 -21.78 24.36
CA ARG A 418 13.41 -21.22 24.80
C ARG A 418 14.55 -21.58 23.85
N GLU A 419 14.59 -22.84 23.43
CA GLU A 419 15.73 -23.43 22.73
C GLU A 419 15.59 -23.40 21.19
N THR A 420 14.46 -22.93 20.68
CA THR A 420 14.28 -22.47 19.30
C THR A 420 15.04 -21.15 19.05
N VAL A 421 15.48 -20.93 17.80
CA VAL A 421 16.13 -19.67 17.36
C VAL A 421 15.22 -18.73 16.54
N MET A 422 14.07 -19.20 16.09
CA MET A 422 13.00 -18.42 15.43
C MET A 422 11.86 -18.08 16.39
N PRO A 423 10.98 -17.09 16.10
CA PRO A 423 9.80 -16.78 16.91
C PRO A 423 8.98 -18.04 17.24
N ALA A 424 8.72 -18.26 18.54
CA ALA A 424 8.21 -19.53 19.04
C ALA A 424 7.17 -19.39 20.14
N VAL A 425 6.04 -20.08 20.00
CA VAL A 425 4.92 -20.09 20.95
C VAL A 425 4.49 -21.49 21.39
N LEU A 426 3.80 -21.53 22.53
CA LEU A 426 3.06 -22.70 23.01
C LEU A 426 1.61 -22.27 23.32
N CYS A 427 0.64 -22.89 22.66
CA CYS A 427 -0.78 -22.57 22.76
C CYS A 427 -1.50 -23.60 23.63
N GLU A 428 -1.94 -23.18 24.81
CA GLU A 428 -2.77 -23.94 25.74
C GLU A 428 -4.24 -23.70 25.38
N ILE A 429 -4.83 -24.58 24.57
CA ILE A 429 -6.12 -24.32 23.92
C ILE A 429 -7.28 -24.19 24.93
N GLY A 430 -7.29 -25.02 25.97
CA GLY A 430 -8.27 -25.03 27.05
C GLY A 430 -7.90 -26.07 28.12
N PHE A 431 -8.69 -26.18 29.19
CA PHE A 431 -8.38 -27.05 30.33
C PHE A 431 -9.03 -28.44 30.19
N MET A 432 -8.23 -29.47 29.92
CA MET A 432 -8.64 -30.88 29.93
C MET A 432 -9.10 -31.37 31.32
N SER A 433 -8.73 -30.65 32.38
CA SER A 433 -9.23 -30.87 33.74
C SER A 433 -10.66 -30.33 33.96
N ASN A 434 -11.22 -29.55 33.04
CA ASN A 434 -12.51 -28.91 33.17
C ASN A 434 -13.61 -29.71 32.44
N PRO A 435 -14.68 -30.19 33.11
CA PRO A 435 -15.72 -31.02 32.47
C PRO A 435 -16.48 -30.37 31.30
N GLN A 436 -16.50 -29.03 31.22
CA GLN A 436 -17.10 -28.30 30.12
C GLN A 436 -16.12 -28.11 28.95
N GLU A 437 -14.91 -27.62 29.23
CA GLU A 437 -13.91 -27.40 28.17
C GLU A 437 -13.41 -28.73 27.58
N GLU A 438 -13.19 -29.77 28.40
CA GLU A 438 -12.81 -31.11 27.93
C GLU A 438 -13.82 -31.63 26.91
N ARG A 439 -15.12 -31.61 27.23
CA ARG A 439 -16.18 -32.08 26.33
C ARG A 439 -16.15 -31.34 24.99
N THR A 440 -15.90 -30.03 25.01
CA THR A 440 -15.87 -29.18 23.82
C THR A 440 -14.56 -29.35 23.03
N MET A 441 -13.41 -29.55 23.70
CA MET A 441 -12.10 -29.81 23.07
C MET A 441 -12.07 -31.11 22.26
N TRP A 442 -12.95 -32.06 22.57
CA TRP A 442 -13.11 -33.32 21.84
C TRP A 442 -14.22 -33.31 20.79
N ASP A 443 -14.82 -32.16 20.49
CA ASP A 443 -15.66 -31.99 19.31
C ASP A 443 -14.82 -31.73 18.06
N GLU A 444 -15.08 -32.45 16.98
CA GLU A 444 -14.31 -32.35 15.73
C GLU A 444 -14.44 -30.97 15.07
N GLN A 445 -15.59 -30.29 15.20
CA GLN A 445 -15.83 -28.96 14.64
C GLN A 445 -15.20 -27.86 15.49
N PHE A 446 -15.10 -28.04 16.81
CA PHE A 446 -14.22 -27.21 17.66
C PHE A 446 -12.77 -27.33 17.22
N GLN A 447 -12.25 -28.55 17.06
CA GLN A 447 -10.85 -28.77 16.70
C GLN A 447 -10.51 -28.19 15.32
N LEU A 448 -11.40 -28.36 14.33
CA LEU A 448 -11.24 -27.77 13.01
C LEU A 448 -11.24 -26.23 13.09
N ARG A 449 -12.23 -25.62 13.75
CA ARG A 449 -12.32 -24.16 13.90
C ARG A 449 -11.12 -23.55 14.63
N VAL A 450 -10.56 -24.26 15.62
CA VAL A 450 -9.33 -23.83 16.30
C VAL A 450 -8.11 -23.94 15.36
N ALA A 451 -8.02 -25.01 14.56
CA ALA A 451 -6.97 -25.14 13.54
C ALA A 451 -7.07 -24.04 12.47
N GLU A 452 -8.26 -23.77 11.92
CA GLU A 452 -8.52 -22.68 10.97
C GLU A 452 -8.12 -21.31 11.54
N ALA A 453 -8.44 -21.04 12.81
CA ALA A 453 -8.07 -19.79 13.47
C ALA A 453 -6.54 -19.66 13.72
N ILE A 454 -5.86 -20.77 14.05
CA ILE A 454 -4.40 -20.76 14.15
C ILE A 454 -3.78 -20.52 12.76
N ALA A 455 -4.31 -21.12 11.70
CA ALA A 455 -3.86 -20.89 10.33
C ALA A 455 -4.07 -19.43 9.89
N ALA A 456 -5.22 -18.82 10.20
CA ALA A 456 -5.48 -17.41 9.93
C ALA A 456 -4.50 -16.48 10.67
N GLY A 457 -4.18 -16.76 11.93
CA GLY A 457 -3.18 -16.01 12.68
C GLY A 457 -1.73 -16.22 12.20
N ILE A 458 -1.41 -17.40 11.65
CA ILE A 458 -0.13 -17.66 10.96
C ILE A 458 -0.03 -16.80 9.70
N LYS A 459 -1.07 -16.84 8.85
CA LYS A 459 -1.16 -16.04 7.61
C LYS A 459 -1.02 -14.54 7.90
N GLU A 460 -1.74 -14.03 8.91
CA GLU A 460 -1.61 -12.62 9.33
C GLU A 460 -0.18 -12.27 9.76
N TYR A 461 0.45 -13.08 10.62
CA TYR A 461 1.81 -12.81 11.12
C TYR A 461 2.86 -12.86 10.01
N LEU A 462 2.75 -13.81 9.07
CA LEU A 462 3.65 -13.97 7.93
C LEU A 462 3.33 -13.04 6.74
N GLN A 463 2.21 -12.31 6.81
CA GLN A 463 1.69 -11.43 5.76
C GLN A 463 1.38 -12.18 4.44
N VAL A 464 0.85 -13.39 4.58
CA VAL A 464 0.43 -14.35 3.54
C VAL A 464 -1.11 -14.27 3.39
N PRO A 465 -1.70 -14.43 2.18
CA PRO A 465 -3.11 -14.09 1.93
C PRO A 465 -4.13 -15.09 2.47
#